data_AF-A0A0F8Z8P2-F1
#
_entry.id   AF-A0A0F8Z8P2-F1
#
_cell.length_a   1.000
_cell.length_b   1.000
_cell.length_c   1.000
_cell.angle_alpha   90.00
_cell.angle_beta   90.00
_cell.angle_gamma   90.00
#
_symmetry.space_group_name_H-M   'P 1'
#
loop_
_entity.id
_entity.type
_entity.pdbx_description
1 polymer ?
#
loop_
_entity_poly.entity_id
_entity_poly.type
_entity_poly.pdbx_seq_one_letter_code
_entity_poly.pdbx_strand_id
1 'polypeptide(L)'
;MYKSEILSRWSHPSDYGGHSPDGDYMMCGQSRDSDALERSNYKRIFEDLVKKAIELGQPDGVETDYGEETSQYVYDFRANHWAVGWVDQVIVKASAPEDLIHYCEEIYEAIENYPVYDEEHFSELEHEESNEYWAGLSVRERCDIIKEHAPEVSIFAGRRDYIPDNNGGLDEHCRS
;
A
#
# COMPACT_ATOMS: atom_id res chain seq x y z
N MET A 1 6.53 14.72 26.02
CA MET A 1 6.12 13.67 25.09
C MET A 1 4.88 14.18 24.39
N TYR A 2 5.06 14.68 23.19
CA TYR A 2 3.98 15.15 22.33
C TYR A 2 2.95 14.04 22.07
N LYS A 3 1.69 14.43 21.97
CA LYS A 3 0.59 13.54 21.60
C LYS A 3 -0.16 14.20 20.45
N SER A 4 -0.28 13.48 19.34
CA SER A 4 -1.09 13.93 18.20
C SER A 4 -2.58 13.93 18.58
N GLU A 5 -3.30 14.93 18.07
CA GLU A 5 -4.77 15.04 18.21
C GLU A 5 -5.52 14.50 16.98
N ILE A 6 -4.83 14.27 15.85
CA ILE A 6 -5.45 13.80 14.59
C ILE A 6 -5.10 12.36 14.25
N LEU A 7 -3.94 11.86 14.70
CA LEU A 7 -3.55 10.47 14.44
C LEU A 7 -4.27 9.51 15.39
N SER A 8 -4.87 8.48 14.80
CA SER A 8 -5.53 7.43 15.57
C SER A 8 -4.50 6.49 16.21
N ARG A 9 -4.69 6.20 17.49
CA ARG A 9 -3.90 5.18 18.18
C ARG A 9 -4.49 3.81 17.94
N TRP A 10 -3.62 2.85 17.74
CA TRP A 10 -4.03 1.46 17.63
C TRP A 10 -4.48 0.93 18.99
N SER A 11 -5.54 0.12 18.99
CA SER A 11 -6.04 -0.59 20.17
C SER A 11 -6.51 -1.99 19.79
N HIS A 12 -6.09 -3.00 20.54
CA HIS A 12 -6.46 -4.38 20.26
C HIS A 12 -7.96 -4.65 20.43
N PRO A 13 -8.54 -5.60 19.67
CA PRO A 13 -9.82 -6.22 20.01
C PRO A 13 -9.77 -6.92 21.39
N SER A 14 -10.92 -7.03 22.07
CA SER A 14 -11.03 -7.61 23.42
C SER A 14 -10.46 -9.02 23.58
N ASP A 15 -10.45 -9.79 22.50
CA ASP A 15 -10.07 -11.21 22.48
C ASP A 15 -8.76 -11.46 21.71
N TYR A 16 -7.92 -10.42 21.55
CA TYR A 16 -6.62 -10.51 20.90
C TYR A 16 -5.55 -11.03 21.87
N GLY A 17 -4.74 -12.00 21.42
CA GLY A 17 -3.55 -12.47 22.12
C GLY A 17 -2.36 -12.50 21.19
N GLY A 18 -1.33 -11.70 21.48
CA GLY A 18 -0.12 -11.56 20.67
C GLY A 18 0.59 -10.22 20.92
N HIS A 19 1.68 -9.97 20.20
CA HIS A 19 2.34 -8.66 20.15
C HIS A 19 1.34 -7.60 19.70
N SER A 20 1.30 -6.48 20.42
CA SER A 20 0.26 -5.48 20.27
C SER A 20 0.88 -4.09 20.18
N PRO A 21 0.67 -3.33 19.09
CA PRO A 21 1.11 -1.95 18.99
C PRO A 21 0.20 -0.99 19.79
N ASP A 22 -0.37 -1.44 20.90
CA ASP A 22 -1.34 -0.67 21.69
C ASP A 22 -0.76 0.68 22.10
N GLY A 23 -1.48 1.74 21.72
CA GLY A 23 -1.12 3.10 22.06
C GLY A 23 -0.11 3.76 21.12
N ASP A 24 0.44 3.04 20.15
CA ASP A 24 1.18 3.59 19.01
C ASP A 24 0.23 4.13 17.94
N TYR A 25 0.74 4.95 17.01
CA TYR A 25 -0.07 5.55 15.96
C TYR A 25 -0.15 4.64 14.74
N MET A 26 -1.36 4.47 14.19
CA MET A 26 -1.60 3.77 12.94
C MET A 26 -1.73 4.79 11.81
N MET A 27 -0.91 4.66 10.77
CA MET A 27 -0.90 5.58 9.64
C MET A 27 -1.83 5.14 8.52
N CYS A 28 -1.58 3.95 7.98
CA CYS A 28 -2.37 3.33 6.94
C CYS A 28 -2.26 1.81 7.07
N GLY A 29 -3.09 1.09 6.34
CA GLY A 29 -3.04 -0.36 6.29
C GLY A 29 -3.41 -0.88 4.92
N GLN A 30 -3.05 -2.13 4.68
CA GLN A 30 -3.43 -2.89 3.50
C GLN A 30 -3.84 -4.30 3.91
N SER A 31 -4.50 -5.01 3.01
CA SER A 31 -4.88 -6.41 3.19
C SER A 31 -4.73 -7.18 1.89
N ARG A 32 -5.04 -8.48 1.92
CA ARG A 32 -5.15 -9.29 0.70
C ARG A 32 -6.09 -8.68 -0.35
N ASP A 33 -7.16 -8.04 0.10
CA ASP A 33 -8.24 -7.56 -0.76
C ASP A 33 -8.11 -6.06 -1.07
N SER A 34 -6.97 -5.44 -0.71
CA SER A 34 -6.72 -4.02 -1.02
C SER A 34 -6.69 -3.77 -2.53
N ASP A 35 -7.01 -2.56 -2.95
CA ASP A 35 -6.84 -2.13 -4.34
C ASP A 35 -5.42 -1.58 -4.61
N ALA A 36 -5.16 -1.16 -5.85
CA ALA A 36 -3.86 -0.62 -6.23
C ALA A 36 -3.54 0.71 -5.50
N LEU A 37 -4.55 1.53 -5.20
CA LEU A 37 -4.35 2.80 -4.51
C LEU A 37 -3.92 2.56 -3.06
N GLU A 38 -4.62 1.69 -2.34
CA GLU A 38 -4.28 1.30 -0.97
C GLU A 38 -2.88 0.68 -0.88
N ARG A 39 -2.53 -0.23 -1.81
CA ARG A 39 -1.18 -0.82 -1.89
C ARG A 39 -0.10 0.22 -2.17
N SER A 40 -0.37 1.13 -3.11
CA SER A 40 0.56 2.21 -3.47
C SER A 40 0.83 3.13 -2.28
N ASN A 41 -0.24 3.62 -1.65
CA ASN A 41 -0.16 4.46 -0.46
C ASN A 41 0.59 3.75 0.67
N TYR A 42 0.23 2.50 0.98
CA TYR A 42 0.88 1.73 2.03
C TYR A 42 2.40 1.68 1.84
N LYS A 43 2.84 1.27 0.64
CA LYS A 43 4.27 1.11 0.33
C LYS A 43 5.02 2.44 0.40
N ARG A 44 4.50 3.48 -0.26
CA ARG A 44 5.21 4.76 -0.41
C ARG A 44 5.23 5.56 0.89
N ILE A 45 4.15 5.54 1.67
CA ILE A 45 4.10 6.14 3.01
C ILE A 45 5.08 5.41 3.94
N PHE A 46 5.11 4.07 3.92
CA PHE A 46 6.03 3.31 4.76
C PHE A 46 7.49 3.62 4.44
N GLU A 47 7.87 3.59 3.16
CA GLU A 47 9.23 3.90 2.71
C GLU A 47 9.67 5.32 3.11
N ASP A 48 8.79 6.30 2.96
CA ASP A 48 9.10 7.68 3.29
C ASP A 48 9.20 7.94 4.80
N LEU A 49 8.30 7.35 5.59
CA LEU A 49 8.37 7.40 7.06
C LEU A 49 9.61 6.70 7.59
N VAL A 50 9.98 5.54 7.06
CA VAL A 50 11.22 4.82 7.43
C VAL A 50 12.44 5.69 7.11
N LYS A 51 12.48 6.30 5.93
CA LYS A 51 13.56 7.23 5.55
C LYS A 51 13.66 8.39 6.52
N LYS A 52 12.53 9.05 6.83
CA LYS A 52 12.48 10.15 7.81
C LYS A 52 12.94 9.70 9.19
N ALA A 53 12.53 8.52 9.63
CA ALA A 53 12.95 7.97 10.92
C ALA A 53 14.46 7.71 10.96
N ILE A 54 15.05 7.17 9.90
CA ILE A 54 16.51 6.98 9.77
C ILE A 54 17.24 8.32 9.88
N GLU A 55 16.77 9.37 9.19
CA GLU A 55 17.33 10.73 9.29
C GLU A 55 17.31 11.28 10.72
N LEU A 56 16.29 10.91 11.50
CA LEU A 56 16.12 11.31 12.91
C LEU A 56 16.83 10.37 13.90
N GLY A 57 17.68 9.47 13.42
CA GLY A 57 18.46 8.55 14.27
C GLY A 57 17.62 7.41 14.83
N GLN A 58 16.75 6.82 14.00
CA GLN A 58 16.05 5.57 14.31
C GLN A 58 17.03 4.53 14.89
N PRO A 59 16.70 3.88 16.02
CA PRO A 59 17.51 2.80 16.56
C PRO A 59 17.63 1.64 15.57
N ASP A 60 18.81 1.01 15.53
CA ASP A 60 18.97 -0.26 14.83
C ASP A 60 17.98 -1.27 15.40
N GLY A 61 17.17 -1.87 14.53
CA GLY A 61 16.17 -2.88 14.91
C GLY A 61 16.83 -4.04 15.63
N VAL A 62 16.40 -4.34 16.85
CA VAL A 62 16.83 -5.55 17.55
C VAL A 62 15.79 -6.64 17.26
N GLU A 63 16.17 -7.61 16.45
CA GLU A 63 15.37 -8.81 16.25
C GLU A 63 15.41 -9.62 17.56
N THR A 64 14.29 -9.71 18.25
CA THR A 64 14.18 -10.55 19.46
C THR A 64 13.86 -11.98 19.03
N ASP A 65 14.35 -12.98 19.78
CA ASP A 65 14.11 -14.42 19.51
C ASP A 65 12.61 -14.81 19.44
N TYR A 66 11.72 -13.90 19.82
CA TYR A 66 10.26 -14.07 19.79
C TYR A 66 9.56 -13.17 18.76
N GLY A 67 10.29 -12.41 17.94
CA GLY A 67 9.71 -11.53 16.90
C GLY A 67 8.85 -10.38 17.46
N GLU A 68 9.08 -10.01 18.73
CA GLU A 68 8.04 -9.43 19.59
C GLU A 68 8.31 -8.00 20.08
N GLU A 69 9.38 -7.35 19.65
CA GLU A 69 9.56 -5.91 19.92
C GLU A 69 10.60 -5.30 18.98
N THR A 70 10.18 -4.41 18.09
CA THR A 70 11.11 -3.62 17.29
C THR A 70 11.51 -2.36 18.06
N SER A 71 12.79 -2.05 18.09
CA SER A 71 13.33 -0.77 18.61
C SER A 71 13.11 0.40 17.62
N GLN A 72 12.66 0.11 16.40
CA GLN A 72 12.45 1.10 15.36
C GLN A 72 11.27 2.02 15.70
N TYR A 73 11.33 3.26 15.22
CA TYR A 73 10.23 4.21 15.38
C TYR A 73 9.09 3.91 14.42
N VAL A 74 9.39 3.39 13.24
CA VAL A 74 8.42 3.01 12.20
C VAL A 74 8.62 1.55 11.85
N TYR A 75 7.52 0.80 11.79
CA TYR A 75 7.56 -0.62 11.48
C TYR A 75 6.25 -1.09 10.86
N ASP A 76 6.32 -2.21 10.14
CA ASP A 76 5.15 -2.93 9.67
C ASP A 76 4.63 -3.88 10.75
N PHE A 77 3.32 -3.87 10.95
CA PHE A 77 2.64 -4.79 11.86
C PHE A 77 1.63 -5.63 11.08
N ARG A 78 1.85 -6.94 11.05
CA ARG A 78 0.94 -7.92 10.43
C ARG A 78 0.08 -8.61 11.49
N ALA A 79 -1.24 -8.57 11.29
CA ALA A 79 -2.18 -9.35 12.07
C ALA A 79 -2.97 -10.31 11.17
N ASN A 80 -3.19 -11.54 11.64
CA ASN A 80 -4.11 -12.48 10.98
C ASN A 80 -5.54 -11.96 11.10
N HIS A 81 -6.30 -12.00 10.01
CA HIS A 81 -7.68 -11.54 9.96
C HIS A 81 -8.57 -12.57 9.27
N TRP A 82 -9.66 -12.98 9.92
CA TRP A 82 -10.50 -14.10 9.46
C TRP A 82 -11.12 -13.87 8.08
N ALA A 83 -11.46 -12.62 7.71
CA ALA A 83 -12.14 -12.31 6.46
C ALA A 83 -11.19 -12.19 5.26
N VAL A 84 -10.04 -11.55 5.49
CA VAL A 84 -9.10 -11.14 4.43
C VAL A 84 -7.76 -11.87 4.52
N GLY A 85 -7.66 -12.89 5.38
CA GLY A 85 -6.43 -13.62 5.67
C GLY A 85 -5.51 -12.86 6.62
N TRP A 86 -5.12 -11.64 6.24
CA TRP A 86 -4.21 -10.80 7.01
C TRP A 86 -4.49 -9.31 6.77
N VAL A 87 -4.04 -8.48 7.72
CA VAL A 87 -3.95 -7.02 7.60
C VAL A 87 -2.55 -6.59 7.98
N ASP A 88 -1.93 -5.76 7.14
CA ASP A 88 -0.67 -5.10 7.43
C ASP A 88 -0.93 -3.64 7.74
N GLN A 89 -0.20 -3.10 8.69
CA GLN A 89 -0.39 -1.74 9.17
C GLN A 89 0.95 -1.05 9.32
N VAL A 90 1.03 0.20 8.89
CA VAL A 90 2.19 1.05 9.17
C VAL A 90 2.00 1.65 10.55
N ILE A 91 2.88 1.29 11.48
CA ILE A 91 2.84 1.75 12.86
C ILE A 91 4.00 2.69 13.13
N VAL A 92 3.69 3.78 13.84
CA VAL A 92 4.67 4.75 14.33
C VAL A 92 4.61 4.79 15.85
N LYS A 93 5.74 4.52 16.50
CA LYS A 93 5.83 4.49 17.96
C LYS A 93 5.38 5.80 18.56
N ALA A 94 4.58 5.75 19.63
CA ALA A 94 4.21 6.94 20.38
C ALA A 94 5.42 7.64 21.00
N SER A 95 6.52 6.91 21.20
CA SER A 95 7.81 7.42 21.69
C SER A 95 8.75 7.93 20.61
N ALA A 96 8.32 7.97 19.34
CA ALA A 96 9.09 8.56 18.27
C ALA A 96 9.39 10.05 18.51
N PRO A 97 10.44 10.61 17.89
CA PRO A 97 10.71 12.04 17.92
C PRO A 97 9.50 12.86 17.46
N GLU A 98 9.27 14.01 18.09
CA GLU A 98 8.10 14.87 17.79
C GLU A 98 8.07 15.29 16.31
N ASP A 99 9.24 15.53 15.72
CA ASP A 99 9.39 15.82 14.28
C ASP A 99 8.87 14.71 13.37
N LEU A 100 8.97 13.43 13.79
CA LEU A 100 8.41 12.32 13.03
C LEU A 100 6.89 12.28 13.16
N ILE A 101 6.36 12.57 14.34
CA ILE A 101 4.92 12.59 14.58
C ILE A 101 4.26 13.74 13.81
N HIS A 102 4.84 14.94 13.81
CA HIS A 102 4.35 16.04 12.98
C HIS A 102 4.41 15.70 11.48
N TYR A 103 5.46 15.00 11.03
CA TYR A 103 5.53 14.56 9.63
C TYR A 103 4.42 13.55 9.28
N CYS A 104 4.06 12.67 10.22
CA CYS A 104 2.91 11.79 10.06
C CYS A 104 1.60 12.58 9.94
N GLU A 105 1.43 13.63 10.74
CA GLU A 105 0.26 14.53 10.66
C GLU A 105 0.17 15.22 9.31
N GLU A 106 1.28 15.74 8.78
CA GLU A 106 1.34 16.35 7.44
C GLU A 106 0.91 15.37 6.34
N ILE A 107 1.38 14.12 6.40
CA ILE A 107 0.97 13.06 5.47
C ILE A 107 -0.53 12.76 5.59
N TYR A 108 -1.03 12.64 6.83
CA TYR A 108 -2.44 12.34 7.09
C TYR A 108 -3.35 13.45 6.52
N GLU A 109 -3.04 14.71 6.79
CA GLU A 109 -3.77 15.86 6.26
C GLU A 109 -3.70 15.92 4.73
N ALA A 110 -2.54 15.62 4.14
CA ALA A 110 -2.39 15.60 2.69
C ALA A 110 -3.30 14.54 2.04
N ILE A 111 -3.34 13.32 2.60
CA ILE A 111 -4.15 12.22 2.09
C ILE A 111 -5.65 12.46 2.30
N GLU A 112 -6.04 13.07 3.42
CA GLU A 112 -7.43 13.45 3.68
C GLU A 112 -7.95 14.44 2.62
N ASN A 113 -7.10 15.35 2.14
CA ASN A 113 -7.42 16.29 1.07
C ASN A 113 -7.35 15.68 -0.33
N TYR A 114 -6.37 14.81 -0.59
CA TYR A 114 -6.18 14.12 -1.86
C TYR A 114 -5.67 12.69 -1.62
N PRO A 115 -6.47 11.65 -1.90
CA PRO A 115 -6.20 10.29 -1.41
C PRO A 115 -5.02 9.58 -2.07
N VAL A 116 -4.38 10.18 -3.08
CA VAL A 116 -3.21 9.60 -3.76
C VAL A 116 -1.94 10.22 -3.18
N TYR A 117 -1.14 9.40 -2.50
CA TYR A 117 0.11 9.86 -1.91
C TYR A 117 1.24 9.99 -2.95
N ASP A 118 1.33 9.07 -3.90
CA ASP A 118 2.33 9.05 -4.96
C ASP A 118 1.67 8.66 -6.30
N GLU A 119 1.41 9.66 -7.16
CA GLU A 119 0.70 9.47 -8.43
C GLU A 119 1.48 8.62 -9.43
N GLU A 120 2.82 8.77 -9.46
CA GLU A 120 3.68 8.03 -10.38
C GLU A 120 3.67 6.55 -10.00
N HIS A 121 3.93 6.24 -8.73
CA HIS A 121 3.91 4.87 -8.25
C HIS A 121 2.51 4.23 -8.37
N PHE A 122 1.44 4.99 -8.12
CA PHE A 122 0.09 4.48 -8.30
C PHE A 122 -0.20 4.16 -9.78
N SER A 123 0.11 5.09 -10.69
CA SER A 123 -0.09 4.87 -12.13
C SER A 123 0.74 3.72 -12.67
N GLU A 124 1.98 3.55 -12.20
CA GLU A 124 2.83 2.42 -12.57
C GLU A 124 2.22 1.11 -12.11
N LEU A 125 1.77 1.03 -10.85
CA LEU A 125 1.16 -0.18 -10.30
C LEU A 125 -0.11 -0.58 -11.05
N GLU A 126 -0.99 0.38 -11.37
CA GLU A 126 -2.18 0.09 -12.17
C GLU A 126 -1.82 -0.44 -13.57
N HIS A 127 -0.78 0.11 -14.19
CA HIS A 127 -0.34 -0.34 -15.50
C HIS A 127 0.29 -1.74 -15.43
N GLU A 128 1.11 -2.02 -14.42
CA GLU A 128 1.69 -3.34 -14.19
C GLU A 128 0.60 -4.40 -14.00
N GLU A 129 -0.37 -4.14 -13.12
CA GLU A 129 -1.49 -5.07 -12.86
C GLU A 129 -2.36 -5.30 -14.10
N SER A 130 -2.61 -4.25 -14.88
CA SER A 130 -3.32 -4.37 -16.16
C SER A 130 -2.56 -5.29 -17.13
N ASN A 131 -1.24 -5.11 -17.24
CA ASN A 131 -0.39 -5.95 -18.08
C ASN A 131 -0.33 -7.40 -17.58
N GLU A 132 -0.27 -7.63 -16.26
CA GLU A 132 -0.30 -8.96 -15.69
C GLU A 132 -1.62 -9.69 -15.97
N TYR A 133 -2.75 -8.99 -15.80
CA TYR A 133 -4.07 -9.51 -16.16
C TYR A 133 -4.10 -9.88 -17.65
N TRP A 134 -3.69 -8.96 -18.52
CA TRP A 134 -3.61 -9.19 -19.96
C TRP A 134 -2.72 -10.40 -20.29
N ALA A 135 -1.53 -10.48 -19.69
CA ALA A 135 -0.57 -11.58 -19.87
C ALA A 135 -1.13 -12.93 -19.40
N GLY A 136 -2.05 -12.94 -18.43
CA GLY A 136 -2.75 -14.14 -17.97
C GLY A 136 -3.83 -14.66 -18.92
N LEU A 137 -4.41 -13.78 -19.77
CA LEU A 137 -5.46 -14.15 -20.71
C LEU A 137 -4.94 -15.02 -21.86
N SER A 138 -5.81 -15.86 -22.41
CA SER A 138 -5.53 -16.56 -23.66
C SER A 138 -5.50 -15.59 -24.84
N VAL A 139 -4.78 -15.97 -25.91
CA VAL A 139 -4.77 -15.20 -27.18
C VAL A 139 -6.18 -14.99 -27.72
N ARG A 140 -7.11 -15.94 -27.49
CA ARG A 140 -8.51 -15.80 -27.90
C ARG A 140 -9.21 -14.68 -27.14
N GLU A 141 -9.12 -14.68 -25.82
CA GLU A 141 -9.72 -13.64 -24.96
C GLU A 141 -9.16 -12.25 -25.30
N ARG A 142 -7.83 -12.11 -25.43
CA ARG A 142 -7.21 -10.86 -25.88
C ARG A 142 -7.73 -10.40 -27.24
N CYS A 143 -7.90 -11.32 -28.18
CA CYS A 143 -8.47 -10.99 -29.49
C CYS A 143 -9.92 -10.51 -29.37
N ASP A 144 -10.71 -11.14 -28.51
CA ASP A 144 -12.12 -10.78 -28.35
C ASP A 144 -12.26 -9.42 -27.63
N ILE A 145 -11.44 -9.15 -26.60
CA ILE A 145 -11.34 -7.84 -25.95
C ILE A 145 -10.93 -6.75 -26.95
N ILE A 146 -9.91 -6.98 -27.79
CA ILE A 146 -9.51 -6.00 -28.83
C ILE A 146 -10.67 -5.67 -29.76
N LYS A 147 -11.43 -6.68 -30.22
CA LYS A 147 -12.56 -6.42 -31.13
C LYS A 147 -13.65 -5.58 -30.49
N GLU A 148 -13.89 -5.77 -29.20
CA GLU A 148 -14.98 -5.13 -28.47
C GLU A 148 -14.61 -3.73 -27.97
N HIS A 149 -13.42 -3.58 -27.40
CA HIS A 149 -13.02 -2.39 -26.65
C HIS A 149 -11.98 -1.52 -27.37
N ALA A 150 -11.27 -2.05 -28.37
CA ALA A 150 -10.23 -1.32 -29.11
C ALA A 150 -10.20 -1.72 -30.60
N PRO A 151 -11.31 -1.56 -31.36
CA PRO A 151 -11.41 -2.03 -32.74
C PRO A 151 -10.42 -1.35 -33.71
N GLU A 152 -9.83 -0.22 -33.31
CA GLU A 152 -8.74 0.47 -34.00
C GLU A 152 -7.39 -0.25 -33.86
N VAL A 153 -7.21 -1.08 -32.82
CA VAL A 153 -6.01 -1.86 -32.58
C VAL A 153 -6.03 -3.10 -33.48
N SER A 154 -4.87 -3.41 -34.07
CA SER A 154 -4.72 -4.64 -34.86
C SER A 154 -5.00 -5.87 -34.02
N ILE A 155 -5.89 -6.75 -34.50
CA ILE A 155 -6.23 -8.02 -33.83
C ILE A 155 -5.00 -8.91 -33.55
N PHE A 156 -3.94 -8.77 -34.35
CA PHE A 156 -2.69 -9.51 -34.14
C PHE A 156 -1.92 -9.06 -32.90
N ALA A 157 -2.25 -7.89 -32.34
CA ALA A 157 -1.68 -7.41 -31.08
C ALA A 157 -2.03 -8.35 -29.91
N GLY A 158 -3.15 -9.08 -29.97
CA GLY A 158 -3.54 -10.08 -28.96
C GLY A 158 -2.58 -11.27 -28.82
N ARG A 159 -1.54 -11.37 -29.67
CA ARG A 159 -0.46 -12.35 -29.53
C ARG A 159 0.65 -11.91 -28.59
N ARG A 160 0.69 -10.63 -28.22
CA ARG A 160 1.67 -10.04 -27.31
C ARG A 160 1.19 -10.22 -25.88
N ASP A 161 2.14 -10.36 -24.97
CA ASP A 161 1.95 -10.47 -23.52
C ASP A 161 1.86 -9.12 -22.81
N TYR A 162 2.00 -8.01 -23.52
CA TYR A 162 1.73 -6.66 -23.02
C TYR A 162 0.52 -6.03 -23.71
N ILE A 163 -0.15 -5.11 -23.01
CA ILE A 163 -1.29 -4.36 -23.53
C ILE A 163 -0.82 -3.46 -24.68
N PRO A 164 -1.47 -3.50 -25.86
CA PRO A 164 -1.15 -2.59 -26.94
C PRO A 164 -1.63 -1.17 -26.61
N ASP A 165 -0.82 -0.17 -26.93
CA ASP A 165 -1.20 1.24 -26.78
C ASP A 165 -2.47 1.56 -27.59
N ASN A 166 -3.49 2.02 -26.88
CA ASN A 166 -4.76 2.46 -27.44
C ASN A 166 -5.31 3.70 -26.71
N ASN A 167 -4.44 4.57 -26.20
CA ASN A 167 -4.80 5.72 -25.35
C ASN A 167 -5.53 5.32 -24.05
N GLY A 168 -5.20 4.16 -23.47
CA GLY A 168 -5.66 3.73 -22.15
C GLY A 168 -7.00 2.99 -22.11
N GLY A 169 -7.71 2.84 -23.24
CA GLY A 169 -9.01 2.17 -23.25
C GLY A 169 -8.95 0.68 -22.90
N LEU A 170 -7.84 0.00 -23.21
CA LEU A 170 -7.64 -1.41 -22.82
C LEU A 170 -7.19 -1.53 -21.36
N ASP A 171 -6.39 -0.58 -20.86
CA ASP A 171 -6.02 -0.51 -19.44
C ASP A 171 -7.28 -0.38 -18.57
N GLU A 172 -8.22 0.51 -18.92
CA GLU A 172 -9.49 0.67 -18.19
C GLU A 172 -10.29 -0.64 -18.10
N HIS A 173 -10.35 -1.43 -19.18
CA HIS A 173 -11.02 -2.72 -19.17
C HIS A 173 -10.31 -3.77 -18.31
N CYS A 174 -8.98 -3.79 -18.34
CA CYS A 174 -8.21 -4.74 -17.53
C CYS A 174 -8.27 -4.44 -16.02
N ARG A 175 -8.69 -3.22 -15.64
CA ARG A 175 -8.87 -2.79 -14.25
C ARG A 175 -10.29 -3.03 -13.70
N SER A 176 -11.28 -3.34 -14.55
CA SER A 176 -12.69 -3.50 -14.19
C SER A 176 -13.06 -4.93 -13.78
#